data_AF-A0A2V6MS09-F1
#
_entry.id   AF-A0A2V6MS09-F1
#
_cell.length_a   1.000
_cell.length_b   1.000
_cell.length_c   1.000
_cell.angle_alpha   90.00
_cell.angle_beta   90.00
_cell.angle_gamma   90.00
#
_symmetry.space_group_name_H-M   'P 1'
#
loop_
_entity.id
_entity.type
_entity.pdbx_description
1 polymer ?
#
loop_
_entity_poly.entity_id
_entity_poly.type
_entity_poly.pdbx_seq_one_letter_code
_entity_poly.pdbx_strand_id
1 'polypeptide(L)'
;MGNYSAQGIGRIGFDLDIFSGTQAPNRAITLDLLTTLGTGDFSQGLEAYRIGRDISTLPVGWKTYSFALSATSSSIPPGWALLRGDGTPGTGADWQRLMENIETIGFELGKPGFAYPALNGWDLGLDNVRITERVPESGPGVMFPLTIVLLIVLRILLRIVSFAKPVSMCQPDIAPHR
;
A
#
# COMPACT_ATOMS: atom_id res chain seq x y z
N MET A 1 11.26 9.56 -13.37
CA MET A 1 11.80 8.73 -12.28
C MET A 1 11.05 9.04 -11.00
N GLY A 2 10.68 8.02 -10.21
CA GLY A 2 10.00 8.15 -8.94
C GLY A 2 10.79 7.48 -7.82
N ASN A 3 11.06 8.22 -6.74
CA ASN A 3 11.68 7.68 -5.53
C ASN A 3 10.60 7.10 -4.60
N TYR A 4 10.34 5.81 -4.75
CA TYR A 4 9.31 5.08 -4.00
C TYR A 4 9.74 4.78 -2.57
N SER A 5 11.04 4.62 -2.34
CA SER A 5 11.62 4.47 -1.01
C SER A 5 11.34 5.70 -0.14
N ALA A 6 11.65 6.90 -0.65
CA ALA A 6 11.41 8.16 0.07
C ALA A 6 9.92 8.44 0.32
N GLN A 7 9.04 7.98 -0.57
CA GLN A 7 7.59 8.10 -0.43
C GLN A 7 6.98 6.97 0.43
N GLY A 8 7.77 6.00 0.87
CA GLY A 8 7.27 4.87 1.66
C GLY A 8 6.21 4.05 0.93
N ILE A 9 6.30 3.90 -0.40
CA ILE A 9 5.28 3.20 -1.18
C ILE A 9 5.13 1.74 -0.72
N GLY A 10 3.90 1.37 -0.39
CA GLY A 10 3.56 0.09 0.21
C GLY A 10 2.82 -0.86 -0.73
N ARG A 11 2.24 -0.33 -1.82
CA ARG A 11 1.33 -1.10 -2.67
C ARG A 11 1.14 -0.42 -4.02
N ILE A 12 1.02 -1.26 -5.04
CA ILE A 12 0.56 -0.89 -6.39
C ILE A 12 -0.70 -1.70 -6.67
N GLY A 13 -1.70 -1.07 -7.28
CA GLY A 13 -2.92 -1.73 -7.69
C GLY A 13 -3.48 -1.13 -8.96
N PHE A 14 -4.36 -1.89 -9.60
CA PHE A 14 -5.07 -1.50 -10.81
C PHE A 14 -6.31 -2.37 -10.94
N ASP A 15 -7.23 -1.95 -11.79
CA ASP A 15 -8.35 -2.74 -12.24
C ASP A 15 -8.14 -3.13 -13.70
N LEU A 16 -8.46 -4.38 -14.05
CA LEU A 16 -8.26 -4.94 -15.38
C LEU A 16 -9.50 -5.74 -15.77
N ASP A 17 -9.95 -5.54 -17.00
CA ASP A 17 -10.88 -6.42 -17.70
C ASP A 17 -10.18 -6.99 -18.94
N ILE A 18 -10.42 -8.27 -19.23
CA ILE A 18 -9.85 -8.96 -20.38
C ILE A 18 -11.02 -9.39 -21.26
N PHE A 19 -11.37 -8.54 -22.22
CA PHE A 19 -12.50 -8.77 -23.13
C PHE A 19 -12.24 -9.95 -24.06
N SER A 20 -11.00 -10.06 -24.56
CA SER A 20 -10.57 -11.23 -25.33
C SER A 20 -9.05 -11.43 -25.26
N GLY A 21 -8.61 -12.67 -25.44
CA GLY A 21 -7.20 -13.04 -25.40
C GLY A 21 -6.98 -14.54 -25.47
N THR A 22 -5.72 -14.96 -25.46
CA THR A 22 -5.34 -16.37 -25.54
C THR A 22 -5.20 -16.98 -24.16
N GLN A 23 -6.09 -17.93 -23.83
CA GLN A 23 -5.93 -18.79 -22.65
C GLN A 23 -4.76 -19.75 -22.85
N ALA A 24 -3.90 -19.83 -21.85
CA ALA A 24 -2.74 -20.71 -21.86
C ALA A 24 -2.40 -21.12 -20.42
N PRO A 25 -2.00 -22.38 -20.17
CA PRO A 25 -1.55 -22.80 -18.85
C PRO A 25 -0.41 -21.91 -18.33
N ASN A 26 -0.37 -21.74 -17.01
CA ASN A 26 0.65 -20.97 -16.29
C ASN A 26 0.71 -19.48 -16.67
N ARG A 27 -0.34 -18.91 -17.29
CA ARG A 27 -0.41 -17.46 -17.53
C ARG A 27 -0.80 -16.75 -16.24
N ALA A 28 -0.14 -15.63 -15.95
CA ALA A 28 -0.42 -14.86 -14.75
C ALA A 28 -0.49 -13.37 -15.07
N ILE A 29 -1.04 -12.61 -14.13
CA ILE A 29 -0.83 -11.16 -14.05
C ILE A 29 0.48 -10.93 -13.30
N THR A 30 1.44 -10.28 -13.95
CA THR A 30 2.74 -9.93 -13.37
C THR A 30 2.88 -8.42 -13.28
N LEU A 31 3.46 -7.95 -12.18
CA LEU A 31 3.84 -6.56 -12.01
C LEU A 31 5.34 -6.45 -12.23
N ASP A 32 5.76 -5.53 -13.10
CA ASP A 32 7.15 -5.26 -13.43
C ASP A 32 7.53 -3.84 -13.02
N LEU A 33 8.73 -3.69 -12.48
CA LEU A 33 9.32 -2.44 -12.04
C LEU A 33 10.69 -2.32 -12.69
N LEU A 34 10.89 -1.27 -13.48
CA LEU A 34 12.12 -1.11 -14.24
C LEU A 34 12.76 0.25 -14.02
N THR A 35 14.08 0.26 -14.13
CA THR A 35 14.89 1.47 -14.22
C THR A 35 16.11 1.21 -15.09
N THR A 36 16.50 2.19 -15.90
CA THR A 36 17.81 2.25 -16.56
C THR A 36 18.85 2.98 -15.70
N LEU A 37 18.48 3.36 -14.47
CA LEU A 37 19.29 4.20 -13.57
C LEU A 37 19.68 5.54 -14.24
N GLY A 38 18.79 6.08 -15.07
CA GLY A 38 18.99 7.33 -15.80
C GLY A 38 19.93 7.23 -17.01
N THR A 39 20.44 6.04 -17.34
CA THR A 39 21.34 5.84 -18.49
C THR A 39 20.60 5.72 -19.82
N GLY A 40 19.31 5.34 -19.80
CA GLY A 40 18.57 4.94 -20.98
C GLY A 40 18.96 3.57 -21.55
N ASP A 41 19.93 2.89 -20.94
CA ASP A 41 20.43 1.57 -21.34
C ASP A 41 19.90 0.49 -20.37
N PHE A 42 19.03 -0.38 -20.87
CA PHE A 42 18.47 -1.47 -20.06
C PHE A 42 19.51 -2.50 -19.62
N SER A 43 20.64 -2.65 -20.33
CA SER A 43 21.71 -3.56 -19.91
C SER A 43 22.43 -3.11 -18.63
N GLN A 44 22.31 -1.82 -18.29
CA GLN A 44 22.81 -1.21 -17.06
C GLN A 44 21.71 -1.03 -16.00
N GLY A 45 20.49 -1.44 -16.34
CA GLY A 45 19.31 -1.23 -15.52
C GLY A 45 19.09 -2.31 -14.46
N LEU A 46 17.94 -2.18 -13.79
CA LEU A 46 17.39 -3.16 -12.87
C LEU A 46 15.93 -3.41 -13.23
N GLU A 47 15.53 -4.67 -13.16
CA GLU A 47 14.16 -5.12 -13.36
C GLU A 47 13.75 -5.99 -12.17
N ALA A 48 12.69 -5.60 -11.47
CA ALA A 48 12.05 -6.46 -10.50
C ALA A 48 10.65 -6.82 -10.97
N TYR A 49 10.28 -8.08 -10.77
CA TYR A 49 8.94 -8.54 -11.09
C TYR A 49 8.36 -9.38 -9.97
N ARG A 50 7.02 -9.35 -9.89
CA ARG A 50 6.25 -10.21 -8.98
C ARG A 50 5.13 -10.86 -9.75
N ILE A 51 5.19 -12.19 -9.83
CA ILE A 51 4.12 -13.00 -10.40
C ILE A 51 2.92 -12.95 -9.44
N GLY A 52 1.79 -12.53 -9.98
CA GLY A 52 0.53 -12.41 -9.26
C GLY A 52 -0.42 -13.56 -9.58
N ARG A 53 -1.69 -13.19 -9.79
CA ARG A 53 -2.79 -14.14 -9.94
C ARG A 53 -2.69 -14.90 -11.27
N ASP A 54 -2.96 -16.20 -11.22
CA ASP A 54 -3.13 -17.02 -12.43
C ASP A 54 -4.38 -16.57 -13.22
N ILE A 55 -4.20 -16.46 -14.53
CA ILE A 55 -5.22 -16.15 -15.53
C ILE A 55 -5.14 -17.16 -16.69
N SER A 56 -4.78 -18.41 -16.38
CA SER A 56 -4.77 -19.50 -17.37
C SER A 56 -6.14 -19.67 -18.01
N THR A 57 -7.19 -19.44 -17.21
CA THR A 57 -8.55 -19.16 -17.66
C THR A 57 -8.84 -17.68 -17.45
N LEU A 58 -9.37 -16.99 -18.47
CA LEU A 58 -9.60 -15.55 -18.39
C LEU A 58 -10.71 -15.25 -17.37
N PRO A 59 -10.49 -14.33 -16.42
CA PRO A 59 -11.52 -13.88 -15.52
C PRO A 59 -12.59 -13.08 -16.27
N VAL A 60 -13.85 -13.22 -15.89
CA VAL A 60 -14.96 -12.48 -16.50
C VAL A 60 -15.16 -11.13 -15.81
N GLY A 61 -15.13 -10.07 -16.59
CA GLY A 61 -15.38 -8.68 -16.17
C GLY A 61 -14.25 -8.10 -15.33
N TRP A 62 -14.37 -6.80 -15.02
CA TRP A 62 -13.42 -6.06 -14.18
C TRP A 62 -13.01 -6.82 -12.91
N LYS A 63 -11.70 -6.90 -12.70
CA LYS A 63 -11.05 -7.41 -11.49
C LYS A 63 -10.01 -6.43 -10.97
N THR A 64 -9.98 -6.31 -9.66
CA THR A 64 -8.99 -5.52 -8.94
C THR A 64 -7.77 -6.39 -8.61
N TYR A 65 -6.59 -5.93 -9.03
CA TYR A 65 -5.31 -6.55 -8.72
C TYR A 65 -4.49 -5.65 -7.80
N SER A 66 -3.74 -6.25 -6.90
CA SER A 66 -2.90 -5.51 -5.95
C SER A 66 -1.65 -6.29 -5.56
N PHE A 67 -0.53 -5.59 -5.58
CA PHE A 67 0.78 -6.10 -5.23
C PHE A 67 1.31 -5.33 -4.03
N ALA A 68 1.69 -6.05 -2.99
CA ALA A 68 2.41 -5.46 -1.88
C ALA A 68 3.84 -5.10 -2.33
N LEU A 69 4.28 -3.92 -1.94
CA LEU A 69 5.61 -3.40 -2.21
C LEU A 69 6.24 -2.99 -0.88
N SER A 70 7.48 -3.38 -0.64
CA SER A 70 8.23 -2.92 0.54
C SER A 70 9.34 -1.99 0.08
N ALA A 71 8.97 -0.77 -0.36
CA ALA A 71 9.91 0.14 -1.02
C ALA A 71 11.08 0.57 -0.12
N THR A 72 10.89 0.58 1.20
CA THR A 72 11.93 0.93 2.19
C THR A 72 12.75 -0.29 2.67
N SER A 73 12.51 -1.48 2.11
CA SER A 73 13.23 -2.70 2.52
C SER A 73 14.70 -2.64 2.12
N SER A 74 15.59 -3.15 2.97
CA SER A 74 17.02 -3.34 2.65
C SER A 74 17.31 -4.67 1.96
N SER A 75 16.31 -5.55 1.85
CA SER A 75 16.38 -6.84 1.15
C SER A 75 15.28 -6.96 0.12
N ILE A 76 15.48 -7.82 -0.88
CA ILE A 76 14.46 -8.16 -1.86
C ILE A 76 13.28 -8.82 -1.13
N PRO A 77 12.06 -8.25 -1.17
CA PRO A 77 10.93 -8.78 -0.42
C PRO A 77 10.49 -10.15 -0.94
N PRO A 78 9.91 -11.03 -0.09
CA PRO A 78 9.44 -12.34 -0.52
C PRO A 78 8.46 -12.27 -1.70
N GLY A 79 8.67 -13.16 -2.67
CA GLY A 79 7.86 -13.26 -3.89
C GLY A 79 8.25 -12.28 -5.00
N TRP A 80 9.24 -11.40 -4.77
CA TRP A 80 9.86 -10.62 -5.84
C TRP A 80 11.09 -11.34 -6.38
N ALA A 81 11.24 -11.32 -7.70
CA ALA A 81 12.51 -11.55 -8.36
C ALA A 81 13.11 -10.20 -8.75
N LEU A 82 14.44 -10.12 -8.75
CA LEU A 82 15.18 -8.93 -9.17
C LEU A 82 16.34 -9.39 -10.05
N LEU A 83 16.45 -8.78 -11.22
CA LEU A 83 17.50 -9.01 -12.20
C LEU A 83 18.22 -7.70 -12.48
N ARG A 84 19.52 -7.80 -12.75
CA ARG A 84 20.27 -6.72 -13.40
C ARG A 84 20.06 -6.80 -14.91
N GLY A 85 20.38 -5.72 -15.61
CA GLY A 85 20.25 -5.64 -17.07
C GLY A 85 21.05 -6.69 -17.85
N ASP A 86 22.04 -7.32 -17.24
CA ASP A 86 22.80 -8.46 -17.80
C ASP A 86 22.12 -9.83 -17.56
N GLY A 87 20.95 -9.84 -16.92
CA GLY A 87 20.18 -11.04 -16.57
C GLY A 87 20.65 -11.75 -15.30
N THR A 88 21.68 -11.26 -14.61
CA THR A 88 22.13 -11.85 -13.34
C THR A 88 21.18 -11.51 -12.19
N PRO A 89 21.05 -12.38 -11.16
CA PRO A 89 20.25 -12.05 -9.98
C PRO A 89 20.76 -10.80 -9.25
N GLY A 90 19.83 -9.91 -8.91
CA GLY A 90 20.09 -8.72 -8.11
C GLY A 90 20.25 -9.02 -6.62
N THR A 91 20.62 -7.98 -5.86
CA THR A 91 20.85 -8.02 -4.40
C THR A 91 19.92 -7.07 -3.65
N GLY A 92 19.98 -7.08 -2.31
CA GLY A 92 19.27 -6.08 -1.50
C GLY A 92 19.68 -4.63 -1.79
N ALA A 93 20.96 -4.39 -2.11
CA ALA A 93 21.42 -3.05 -2.51
C ALA A 93 20.84 -2.63 -3.87
N ASP A 94 20.70 -3.57 -4.79
CA ASP A 94 20.04 -3.31 -6.08
C ASP A 94 18.54 -3.02 -5.86
N TRP A 95 17.87 -3.73 -4.94
CA TRP A 95 16.49 -3.42 -4.59
C TRP A 95 16.34 -1.97 -4.10
N GLN A 96 17.20 -1.51 -3.20
CA GLN A 96 17.19 -0.14 -2.70
C GLN A 96 17.38 0.87 -3.85
N ARG A 97 18.36 0.63 -4.73
CA ARG A 97 18.60 1.46 -5.92
C ARG A 97 17.41 1.53 -6.87
N LEU A 98 16.75 0.40 -7.11
CA LEU A 98 15.53 0.34 -7.92
C LEU A 98 14.40 1.16 -7.29
N MET A 99 14.16 1.00 -5.98
CA MET A 99 13.10 1.73 -5.27
C MET A 99 13.37 3.23 -5.18
N GLU A 100 14.62 3.67 -5.28
CA GLU A 100 14.98 5.08 -5.35
C GLU A 100 14.76 5.68 -6.76
N ASN A 101 14.68 4.85 -7.80
CA ASN A 101 14.81 5.28 -9.21
C ASN A 101 13.80 4.62 -10.17
N ILE A 102 12.55 4.37 -9.75
CA ILE A 102 11.56 3.74 -10.63
C ILE A 102 11.32 4.60 -11.88
N GLU A 103 11.50 4.03 -13.07
CA GLU A 103 11.21 4.69 -14.35
C GLU A 103 9.90 4.17 -14.95
N THR A 104 9.68 2.86 -14.89
CA THR A 104 8.55 2.20 -15.54
C THR A 104 7.87 1.24 -14.58
N ILE A 105 6.54 1.24 -14.63
CA ILE A 105 5.70 0.18 -14.07
C ILE A 105 5.05 -0.55 -15.25
N GLY A 106 5.23 -1.87 -15.32
CA GLY A 106 4.61 -2.75 -16.30
C GLY A 106 3.54 -3.63 -15.65
N PHE A 107 2.49 -3.93 -16.41
CA PHE A 107 1.51 -4.95 -16.06
C PHE A 107 1.50 -5.99 -17.18
N GLU A 108 2.15 -7.12 -16.95
CA GLU A 108 2.30 -8.18 -17.94
C GLU A 108 1.21 -9.25 -17.78
N LEU A 109 0.66 -9.72 -18.90
CA LEU A 109 -0.23 -10.89 -18.97
C LEU A 109 0.57 -12.17 -19.26
N GLY A 110 1.58 -12.43 -18.43
CA GLY A 110 2.54 -13.49 -18.62
C GLY A 110 3.46 -13.69 -17.41
N LYS A 111 4.49 -14.51 -17.61
CA LYS A 111 5.57 -14.76 -16.67
C LYS A 111 6.88 -14.53 -17.43
N PRO A 112 7.79 -13.69 -16.91
CA PRO A 112 9.12 -13.52 -17.49
C PRO A 112 9.81 -14.86 -17.73
N GLY A 113 10.42 -15.01 -18.91
CA GLY A 113 11.10 -16.23 -19.35
C GLY A 113 10.20 -17.33 -19.92
N PHE A 114 8.88 -17.14 -19.97
CA PHE A 114 7.96 -18.10 -20.59
C PHE A 114 7.49 -17.65 -21.97
N ALA A 115 7.67 -18.50 -22.98
CA ALA A 115 7.17 -18.25 -24.33
C ALA A 115 5.71 -18.70 -24.45
N TYR A 116 4.78 -17.75 -24.50
CA TYR A 116 3.39 -18.04 -24.86
C TYR A 116 3.22 -17.99 -26.38
N PRO A 117 2.52 -18.96 -26.99
CA PRO A 117 2.28 -18.90 -28.42
C PRO A 117 1.43 -17.66 -28.76
N ALA A 118 1.91 -16.87 -29.72
CA ALA A 118 1.30 -15.61 -30.15
C ALA A 118 0.11 -15.88 -31.07
N LEU A 119 -0.93 -16.53 -30.53
CA LEU A 119 -2.03 -17.05 -31.33
C LEU A 119 -3.06 -15.99 -31.68
N ASN A 120 -3.18 -14.91 -30.89
CA ASN A 120 -4.10 -13.79 -31.11
C ASN A 120 -3.64 -12.51 -30.41
N GLY A 121 -4.18 -11.37 -30.83
CA GLY A 121 -4.10 -10.10 -30.08
C GLY A 121 -4.93 -10.13 -28.79
N TRP A 122 -4.70 -9.14 -27.93
CA TRP A 122 -5.44 -8.96 -26.68
C TRP A 122 -6.35 -7.75 -26.79
N ASP A 123 -7.56 -7.88 -26.27
CA ASP A 123 -8.48 -6.77 -26.03
C ASP A 123 -8.71 -6.64 -24.52
N LEU A 124 -8.32 -5.51 -23.96
CA LEU A 124 -8.20 -5.29 -22.52
C LEU A 124 -8.57 -3.87 -22.14
N GLY A 125 -9.20 -3.73 -20.98
CA GLY A 125 -9.45 -2.46 -20.31
C GLY A 125 -8.60 -2.37 -19.04
N LEU A 126 -7.94 -1.24 -18.82
CA LEU A 126 -7.17 -0.98 -17.62
C LEU A 126 -7.60 0.35 -17.00
N ASP A 127 -7.93 0.34 -15.71
CA ASP A 127 -8.49 1.49 -15.01
C ASP A 127 -8.00 1.54 -13.54
N ASN A 128 -8.24 2.67 -12.86
CA ASN A 128 -7.99 2.89 -11.43
C ASN A 128 -6.59 2.46 -10.95
N VAL A 129 -5.57 2.76 -11.76
CA VAL A 129 -4.17 2.58 -11.37
C VAL A 129 -3.89 3.44 -10.13
N ARG A 130 -3.36 2.79 -9.10
CA ARG A 130 -3.16 3.39 -7.78
C ARG A 130 -1.82 2.95 -7.21
N ILE A 131 -1.08 3.93 -6.72
CA ILE A 131 0.14 3.75 -5.96
C ILE A 131 -0.16 4.34 -4.59
N THR A 132 -0.04 3.53 -3.55
CA THR A 132 -0.39 3.96 -2.20
C THR A 132 0.79 3.77 -1.27
N GLU A 133 1.03 4.78 -0.43
CA GLU A 133 1.96 4.69 0.68
C GLU A 133 1.61 3.50 1.57
N ARG A 134 2.63 2.94 2.21
CA ARG A 134 2.41 2.00 3.30
C ARG A 134 1.74 2.80 4.40
N VAL A 135 0.49 2.48 4.71
CA VAL A 135 -0.08 2.89 6.00
C VAL A 135 0.77 2.17 7.04
N PRO A 136 1.57 2.87 7.86
CA PRO A 136 2.21 2.19 8.97
C PRO A 136 1.09 1.55 9.78
N GLU A 137 1.12 0.24 9.95
CA GLU A 137 0.37 -0.36 11.05
C GLU A 137 0.79 0.45 12.27
N SER A 138 -0.16 1.13 12.88
CA SER A 138 0.06 1.80 14.14
C SER A 138 0.46 0.72 15.17
N GLY A 139 1.74 0.40 15.21
CA GLY A 139 2.39 -0.43 16.22
C GLY A 139 2.51 0.37 17.52
N PRO A 140 2.50 -0.32 18.66
CA PRO A 140 1.65 0.00 19.80
C PRO A 140 2.16 1.21 20.59
N GLY A 141 1.28 2.20 20.79
CA GLY A 141 1.41 3.14 21.90
C GLY A 141 1.70 4.59 21.52
N VAL A 142 0.75 5.29 20.88
CA VAL A 142 0.58 6.73 21.14
C VAL A 142 -0.91 7.08 21.09
N MET A 143 -1.49 7.24 22.29
CA MET A 143 -2.74 7.97 22.61
C MET A 143 -4.10 7.50 22.06
N PHE A 144 -4.59 6.31 22.40
CA PHE A 144 -6.05 6.06 22.37
C PHE A 144 -6.56 5.08 23.44
N PRO A 145 -6.21 5.29 24.73
CA PRO A 145 -7.27 5.20 25.73
C PRO A 145 -7.32 6.41 26.68
N LEU A 146 -6.25 7.21 26.82
CA LEU A 146 -6.26 8.32 27.78
C LEU A 146 -7.22 9.44 27.36
N THR A 147 -7.39 9.73 26.08
CA THR A 147 -8.33 10.76 25.60
C THR A 147 -9.79 10.33 25.79
N ILE A 148 -10.09 9.05 25.55
CA ILE A 148 -11.43 8.48 25.76
C ILE A 148 -11.72 8.34 27.26
N VAL A 149 -10.76 7.84 28.05
CA VAL A 149 -10.88 7.76 29.52
C VAL A 149 -10.95 9.16 30.13
N LEU A 150 -10.19 10.14 29.66
CA LEU A 150 -10.27 11.53 30.10
C LEU A 150 -11.61 12.15 29.72
N LEU A 151 -12.14 11.90 28.52
CA LEU A 151 -13.48 12.35 28.12
C LEU A 151 -14.59 11.67 28.92
N ILE A 152 -14.45 10.38 29.25
CA ILE A 152 -15.39 9.64 30.09
C ILE A 152 -15.33 10.15 31.54
N VAL A 153 -14.12 10.32 32.10
CA VAL A 153 -13.90 10.87 33.45
C VAL A 153 -14.40 12.31 33.53
N LEU A 154 -14.15 13.13 32.52
CA LEU A 154 -14.65 14.51 32.45
C LEU A 154 -16.18 14.54 32.35
N ARG A 155 -16.81 13.63 31.59
CA ARG A 155 -18.28 13.49 31.54
C ARG A 155 -18.87 13.00 32.86
N ILE A 156 -18.20 12.10 33.57
CA ILE A 156 -18.63 11.61 34.88
C ILE A 156 -18.49 12.72 35.94
N LEU A 157 -17.36 13.45 35.96
CA LEU A 157 -17.14 14.60 36.84
C LEU A 157 -18.14 15.72 36.59
N LEU A 158 -18.40 16.07 35.33
CA LEU A 158 -19.42 17.08 34.97
C LEU A 158 -20.81 16.66 35.46
N ARG A 159 -21.18 15.38 35.36
CA ARG A 159 -22.45 14.86 35.90
C ARG A 159 -22.52 14.94 37.42
N ILE A 160 -21.44 14.62 38.14
CA ILE A 160 -21.39 14.69 39.62
C ILE A 160 -21.54 16.15 40.10
N VAL A 161 -20.85 17.10 39.45
CA VAL A 161 -20.93 18.53 39.81
C VAL A 161 -22.33 19.09 39.57
N SER A 162 -23.05 18.66 38.52
CA SER A 162 -24.45 19.08 38.31
C SER A 162 -25.47 18.48 39.30
N PHE A 163 -25.10 17.46 40.10
CA PHE A 163 -25.94 16.92 41.17
C PHE A 163 -25.64 17.50 42.57
N ALA A 164 -24.53 18.23 42.72
CA ALA A 164 -24.23 18.97 43.94
C ALA A 164 -25.10 20.24 43.98
N LYS A 165 -26.35 20.11 44.44
CA LYS A 165 -27.16 21.26 44.84
C LYS A 165 -26.40 22.08 45.89
N PRO A 166 -26.37 23.42 45.82
CA PRO A 166 -25.85 24.23 46.90
C PRO A 166 -26.68 23.97 48.16
N VAL A 167 -25.99 23.61 49.25
CA VAL A 167 -26.57 23.60 50.58
C VAL A 167 -26.99 25.03 50.88
N SER A 168 -28.30 25.26 50.98
CA SER A 168 -28.85 26.55 51.40
C SER A 168 -28.41 26.79 52.85
N MET A 169 -27.42 27.64 53.02
CA MET A 169 -26.96 28.09 54.33
C MET A 169 -28.00 29.09 54.85
N CYS A 170 -28.81 28.67 55.83
CA CYS A 170 -29.70 29.57 56.56
C CYS A 170 -28.87 30.71 57.17
N GLN A 171 -29.17 31.93 56.76
CA GLN A 171 -28.63 33.15 57.33
C GLN A 171 -29.26 33.36 58.72
N PRO A 172 -28.47 33.63 59.79
CA PRO A 172 -29.06 33.92 61.09
C PRO A 172 -29.67 35.32 61.10
N ASP A 173 -30.95 35.41 61.49
CA ASP A 173 -31.66 36.66 61.70
C ASP A 173 -30.99 37.48 62.81
N ILE A 174 -30.50 38.66 62.45
CA ILE A 174 -30.10 39.70 63.42
C ILE A 174 -31.30 40.63 63.58
N ALA A 175 -31.99 40.52 64.71
CA ALA A 175 -33.04 41.45 65.10
C ALA A 175 -32.43 42.78 65.61
N PRO A 176 -33.00 43.96 65.27
CA PRO A 176 -32.50 45.24 65.75
C PRO A 176 -33.01 45.55 67.17
N HIS A 177 -32.10 46.08 67.97
CA HIS A 177 -32.35 46.66 69.30
C HIS A 177 -33.45 47.74 69.27
N ARG A 178 -34.36 47.66 70.25
CA ARG A 178 -34.99 48.80 70.91
C ARG A 178 -34.93 48.60 72.41
#